data_AF-A0A1E7FEY7-F1
#
_entry.id   AF-A0A1E7FEY7-F1
#
_cell.length_a   1.000
_cell.length_b   1.000
_cell.length_c   1.000
_cell.angle_alpha   90.00
_cell.angle_beta   90.00
_cell.angle_gamma   90.00
#
_symmetry.space_group_name_H-M   'P 1'
#
loop_
_entity.id
_entity.type
_entity.pdbx_description
1 polymer ?
#
loop_
_entity_poly.entity_id
_entity_poly.type
_entity_poly.pdbx_seq_one_letter_code
_entity_poly.pdbx_strand_id
1 'polypeptide(L)'
;MTHNILKGAFFFFAGTSLLLLLSSPSFLVAADTRHHRRDDVTGHIPSTHEEIVSRRQEHSDLFTSRLDEVNIQLDSHTSGGRLLTETEYNKLERKKKAYEGKLEELNREFDERHSKRILQREELLNDRAKTRATNGREL
;
A
#
# COMPACT_ATOMS: atom_id res chain seq x y z
N MET A 1 -8.24 -53.88 -38.70
CA MET A 1 -8.70 -53.34 -39.99
C MET A 1 -9.30 -51.97 -39.75
N THR A 2 -8.91 -51.02 -40.60
CA THR A 2 -9.01 -49.56 -40.50
C THR A 2 -10.37 -48.98 -40.95
N HIS A 3 -10.54 -47.67 -40.69
CA HIS A 3 -11.52 -46.69 -41.22
C HIS A 3 -12.79 -46.47 -40.36
N ASN A 4 -13.30 -45.26 -40.08
CA ASN A 4 -12.96 -43.90 -40.51
C ASN A 4 -13.58 -42.85 -39.55
N ILE A 5 -13.09 -41.62 -39.69
CA ILE A 5 -13.28 -40.41 -38.88
C ILE A 5 -14.54 -39.60 -39.28
N LEU A 6 -14.98 -38.73 -38.36
CA LEU A 6 -15.67 -37.42 -38.52
C LEU A 6 -17.21 -37.33 -38.46
N LYS A 7 -17.69 -36.56 -37.46
CA LYS A 7 -18.77 -35.54 -37.42
C LYS A 7 -19.14 -35.39 -35.92
N GLY A 8 -18.80 -34.34 -35.17
CA GLY A 8 -18.90 -32.92 -35.44
C GLY A 8 -20.27 -32.42 -34.98
N ALA A 9 -20.37 -31.85 -33.77
CA ALA A 9 -21.28 -30.76 -33.40
C ALA A 9 -21.12 -30.38 -31.92
N PHE A 10 -20.45 -29.26 -31.69
CA PHE A 10 -20.56 -28.43 -30.49
C PHE A 10 -22.00 -27.95 -30.32
N PHE A 11 -22.57 -28.05 -29.11
CA PHE A 11 -23.56 -27.07 -28.65
C PHE A 11 -23.31 -26.75 -27.17
N PHE A 12 -22.72 -25.56 -26.99
CA PHE A 12 -22.73 -24.74 -25.79
C PHE A 12 -24.16 -24.61 -25.25
N PHE A 13 -24.43 -25.01 -24.01
CA PHE A 13 -25.64 -24.59 -23.30
C PHE A 13 -25.24 -23.48 -22.33
N ALA A 14 -25.53 -22.26 -22.76
CA ALA A 14 -25.41 -21.05 -21.98
C ALA A 14 -26.58 -20.90 -21.00
N GLY A 15 -26.30 -20.36 -19.82
CA GLY A 15 -27.20 -19.41 -19.18
C GLY A 15 -28.21 -19.96 -18.19
N THR A 16 -27.79 -20.09 -16.92
CA THR A 16 -28.67 -19.78 -15.79
C THR A 16 -27.98 -18.77 -14.90
N SER A 17 -28.35 -17.51 -15.14
CA SER A 17 -28.16 -16.36 -14.26
C SER A 17 -28.87 -16.62 -12.93
N LEU A 18 -28.16 -16.58 -11.81
CA LEU A 18 -28.74 -16.31 -10.50
C LEU A 18 -27.96 -15.19 -9.84
N LEU A 19 -28.49 -14.00 -10.10
CA LEU A 19 -28.08 -12.70 -9.59
C LEU A 19 -28.45 -12.63 -8.10
N LEU A 20 -27.56 -13.09 -7.21
CA LEU A 20 -27.66 -12.86 -5.76
C LEU A 20 -27.06 -11.49 -5.43
N LEU A 21 -27.84 -10.45 -5.69
CA LEU A 21 -27.62 -9.10 -5.21
C LEU A 21 -28.26 -8.93 -3.82
N LEU A 22 -27.51 -8.24 -2.95
CA LEU A 22 -27.99 -7.34 -1.90
C LEU A 22 -28.52 -7.95 -0.58
N SER A 23 -27.59 -8.27 0.32
CA SER A 23 -27.74 -7.81 1.72
C SER A 23 -26.36 -7.64 2.38
N SER A 24 -25.52 -6.77 1.82
CA SER A 24 -24.42 -6.24 2.62
C SER A 24 -25.04 -5.27 3.63
N PRO A 25 -24.95 -5.50 4.95
CA PRO A 25 -25.25 -4.44 5.88
C PRO A 25 -24.21 -3.36 5.60
N SER A 26 -24.68 -2.22 5.10
CA SER A 26 -23.90 -1.00 5.06
C SER A 26 -23.49 -0.71 6.50
N PHE A 27 -22.30 -1.17 6.90
CA PHE A 27 -21.59 -0.61 8.03
C PHE A 27 -21.35 0.84 7.64
N LEU A 28 -22.31 1.68 8.00
CA LEU A 28 -22.12 3.10 8.13
C LEU A 28 -21.11 3.24 9.27
N VAL A 29 -19.84 3.07 8.93
CA VAL A 29 -18.75 3.72 9.64
C VAL A 29 -19.13 5.19 9.55
N ALA A 30 -19.66 5.71 10.65
CA ALA A 30 -19.78 7.13 10.83
C ALA A 30 -18.35 7.65 10.79
N ALA A 31 -17.88 8.00 9.59
CA ALA A 31 -16.62 8.67 9.39
C ALA A 31 -16.67 9.89 10.32
N ASP A 32 -15.76 9.93 11.27
CA ASP A 32 -15.65 11.04 12.21
C ASP A 32 -15.19 12.26 11.41
N THR A 33 -16.14 12.98 10.81
CA THR A 33 -15.89 14.15 9.96
C THR A 33 -15.44 15.37 10.77
N ARG A 34 -15.09 15.23 12.06
CA ARG A 34 -14.94 16.37 12.97
C ARG A 34 -13.73 17.26 12.69
N HIS A 35 -12.76 16.92 11.85
CA HIS A 35 -11.56 17.76 11.68
C HIS A 35 -10.98 17.94 10.26
N HIS A 36 -11.75 17.82 9.17
CA HIS A 36 -11.25 18.20 7.83
C HIS A 36 -11.34 19.70 7.52
N ARG A 37 -11.15 20.56 8.52
CA ARG A 37 -11.04 21.99 8.23
C ARG A 37 -9.59 22.27 7.83
N ARG A 38 -9.41 22.66 6.56
CA ARG A 38 -8.12 23.13 6.06
C ARG A 38 -7.61 24.26 6.94
N ASP A 39 -6.34 24.19 7.31
CA ASP A 39 -5.67 25.22 8.07
C ASP A 39 -5.51 26.50 7.23
N ASP A 40 -6.00 27.63 7.72
CA ASP A 40 -5.99 28.88 6.94
C ASP A 40 -4.57 29.48 6.79
N VAL A 41 -3.63 29.10 7.65
CA VAL A 41 -2.25 29.63 7.65
C VAL A 41 -1.33 28.75 6.81
N THR A 42 -1.35 27.45 7.04
CA THR A 42 -0.45 26.49 6.39
C THR A 42 -1.09 25.77 5.20
N GLY A 43 -2.41 25.83 5.07
CA GLY A 43 -3.16 25.05 4.10
C GLY A 43 -3.23 23.56 4.42
N HIS A 44 -2.73 23.12 5.59
CA HIS A 44 -2.68 21.72 5.99
C HIS A 44 -4.08 21.15 6.22
N ILE A 45 -4.30 19.92 5.76
CA ILE A 45 -5.49 19.13 6.03
C ILE A 45 -5.02 17.91 6.82
N PRO A 46 -5.51 17.69 8.05
CA PRO A 46 -5.10 16.54 8.84
C PRO A 46 -5.63 15.26 8.21
N SER A 47 -4.82 14.20 8.26
CA SER A 47 -5.21 12.90 7.72
C SER A 47 -6.36 12.29 8.54
N THR A 48 -7.18 11.39 7.96
CA THR A 48 -8.03 10.51 8.77
C THR A 48 -7.31 9.25 9.23
N HIS A 49 -7.93 8.51 10.16
CA HIS A 49 -7.50 7.16 10.48
C HIS A 49 -7.52 6.26 9.24
N GLU A 50 -8.60 6.30 8.47
CA GLU A 50 -8.81 5.47 7.28
C GLU A 50 -7.77 5.78 6.19
N GLU A 51 -7.43 7.07 6.00
CA GLU A 51 -6.36 7.49 5.09
C GLU A 51 -4.99 6.99 5.54
N ILE A 52 -4.71 7.01 6.84
CA ILE A 52 -3.46 6.46 7.39
C ILE A 52 -3.41 4.95 7.15
N VAL A 53 -4.51 4.22 7.35
CA VAL A 53 -4.59 2.78 7.12
C VAL A 53 -4.43 2.47 5.63
N SER A 54 -5.13 3.19 4.74
CA SER A 54 -5.00 3.03 3.28
C SER A 54 -3.56 3.23 2.83
N ARG A 55 -2.93 4.34 3.24
CA ARG A 55 -1.53 4.63 2.90
C ARG A 55 -0.57 3.57 3.43
N ARG A 56 -0.84 3.01 4.62
CA ARG A 56 -0.05 1.92 5.19
C ARG A 56 -0.14 0.65 4.33
N GLN A 57 -1.34 0.31 3.84
CA GLN A 57 -1.55 -0.81 2.94
C GLN A 57 -0.85 -0.59 1.60
N GLU A 58 -1.04 0.58 0.97
CA GLU A 58 -0.38 0.96 -0.28
C GLU A 58 1.14 0.87 -0.17
N HIS A 59 1.70 1.33 0.96
CA HIS A 59 3.12 1.19 1.23
C HIS A 59 3.54 -0.27 1.41
N SER A 60 2.72 -1.10 2.05
CA SER A 60 3.01 -2.53 2.20
C SER A 60 3.10 -3.21 0.84
N ASP A 61 2.15 -2.95 -0.04
CA ASP A 61 2.13 -3.50 -1.41
C ASP A 61 3.35 -3.03 -2.21
N LEU A 62 3.68 -1.74 -2.11
CA LEU A 62 4.86 -1.15 -2.77
C LEU A 62 6.17 -1.80 -2.29
N PHE A 63 6.36 -1.95 -0.98
CA PHE A 63 7.59 -2.54 -0.43
C PHE A 63 7.67 -4.04 -0.70
N THR A 64 6.54 -4.74 -0.77
CA THR A 64 6.48 -6.14 -1.19
C THR A 64 6.95 -6.28 -2.63
N SER A 65 6.38 -5.50 -3.56
CA SER A 65 6.80 -5.51 -4.97
C SER A 65 8.30 -5.20 -5.14
N ARG A 66 8.82 -4.22 -4.40
CA ARG A 66 10.26 -3.87 -4.47
C ARG A 66 11.16 -4.95 -3.87
N LEU A 67 10.70 -5.64 -2.84
CA LEU A 67 11.43 -6.75 -2.26
C LEU A 67 11.49 -7.93 -3.25
N ASP A 68 10.40 -8.21 -3.94
CA ASP A 68 10.34 -9.25 -4.98
C ASP A 68 11.32 -8.96 -6.11
N GLU A 69 11.36 -7.72 -6.62
CA GLU A 69 12.32 -7.29 -7.64
C GLU A 69 13.79 -7.46 -7.21
N VAL A 70 14.08 -7.19 -5.94
CA VAL A 70 15.43 -7.35 -5.38
C VAL A 70 15.77 -8.84 -5.24
N ASN A 71 14.83 -9.66 -4.75
CA ASN A 71 15.02 -11.10 -4.63
C ASN A 71 15.25 -11.75 -5.99
N ILE A 72 14.48 -11.39 -7.03
CA ILE A 72 14.68 -11.88 -8.40
C ILE A 72 16.11 -11.60 -8.88
N GLN A 73 16.65 -10.41 -8.61
CA GLN A 73 18.02 -10.07 -9.02
C GLN A 73 19.08 -10.87 -8.25
N LEU A 74 18.87 -11.08 -6.95
CA LEU A 74 19.77 -11.89 -6.12
C LEU A 74 19.70 -13.38 -6.51
N ASP A 75 18.52 -13.90 -6.82
CA ASP A 75 18.32 -15.29 -7.25
C ASP A 75 18.90 -15.52 -8.65
N SER A 76 18.77 -14.54 -9.55
CA SER A 76 19.44 -14.56 -10.85
C SER A 76 20.96 -14.57 -10.72
N HIS A 77 21.51 -13.98 -9.66
CA HIS A 77 22.93 -14.06 -9.35
C HIS A 77 23.34 -15.44 -8.87
N THR A 78 22.64 -15.97 -7.87
CA THR A 78 22.93 -17.28 -7.28
C THR A 78 22.77 -18.43 -8.30
N SER A 79 21.80 -18.32 -9.21
CA SER A 79 21.57 -19.30 -10.29
C SER A 79 22.54 -19.16 -11.48
N GLY A 80 23.36 -18.11 -11.51
CA GLY A 80 24.28 -17.81 -12.62
C GLY A 80 23.60 -17.19 -13.85
N GLY A 81 22.30 -16.89 -13.81
CA GLY A 81 21.58 -16.22 -14.91
C GLY A 81 22.03 -14.78 -15.16
N ARG A 82 22.51 -14.08 -14.12
CA ARG A 82 23.16 -12.77 -14.23
C ARG A 82 24.21 -12.63 -13.14
N LEU A 83 25.48 -12.54 -13.51
CA LEU A 83 26.54 -12.29 -12.55
C LEU A 83 26.55 -10.81 -12.13
N LEU A 84 26.56 -10.56 -10.82
CA LEU A 84 26.63 -9.25 -10.21
C LEU A 84 28.04 -9.04 -9.70
N THR A 85 28.53 -7.81 -9.74
CA THR A 85 29.74 -7.46 -9.00
C THR A 85 29.48 -7.52 -7.50
N GLU A 86 30.52 -7.71 -6.70
CA GLU A 86 30.43 -7.70 -5.23
C GLU A 86 29.75 -6.42 -4.71
N THR A 87 30.08 -5.26 -5.30
CA THR A 87 29.48 -3.98 -4.94
C THR A 87 27.97 -3.94 -5.20
N GLU A 88 27.54 -4.47 -6.35
CA GLU A 88 26.11 -4.53 -6.71
C GLU A 88 25.35 -5.50 -5.81
N TYR A 89 25.92 -6.69 -5.57
CA TYR A 89 25.36 -7.70 -4.68
C TYR A 89 25.16 -7.12 -3.26
N ASN A 90 26.21 -6.53 -2.69
CA ASN A 90 26.16 -5.91 -1.36
C ASN A 90 25.14 -4.75 -1.30
N LYS A 91 24.96 -4.01 -2.40
CA LYS A 91 23.94 -2.95 -2.48
C LYS A 91 22.53 -3.53 -2.48
N LEU A 92 22.30 -4.64 -3.19
CA LEU A 92 21.00 -5.32 -3.23
C LEU A 92 20.66 -5.97 -1.89
N GLU A 93 21.61 -6.61 -1.21
CA GLU A 93 21.38 -7.16 0.14
C GLU A 93 20.99 -6.08 1.15
N ARG A 94 21.68 -4.92 1.12
CA ARG A 94 21.30 -3.79 1.99
C ARG A 94 19.87 -3.30 1.70
N LYS A 95 19.47 -3.26 0.42
CA LYS A 95 18.10 -2.91 0.03
C LYS A 95 17.09 -3.95 0.52
N LYS A 96 17.38 -5.24 0.32
CA LYS A 96 16.56 -6.36 0.80
C LYS A 96 16.27 -6.20 2.29
N LYS A 97 17.32 -6.08 3.10
CA LYS A 97 17.20 -5.90 4.55
C LYS A 97 16.38 -4.66 4.93
N ALA A 98 16.56 -3.55 4.21
CA ALA A 98 15.80 -2.33 4.45
C ALA A 98 14.30 -2.49 4.13
N TYR A 99 13.97 -3.17 3.04
CA TYR A 99 12.58 -3.44 2.66
C TYR A 99 11.91 -4.45 3.59
N GLU A 100 12.61 -5.52 3.98
CA GLU A 100 12.14 -6.48 4.97
C GLU A 100 11.85 -5.80 6.32
N GLY A 101 12.76 -4.97 6.81
CA GLY A 101 12.54 -4.22 8.04
C GLY A 101 11.37 -3.23 7.95
N LYS A 102 11.13 -2.65 6.76
CA LYS A 102 9.98 -1.76 6.55
C LYS A 102 8.66 -2.54 6.51
N LEU A 103 8.64 -3.69 5.84
CA LEU A 103 7.47 -4.58 5.83
C LEU A 103 7.16 -5.10 7.22
N GLU A 104 8.18 -5.45 8.02
CA GLU A 104 7.99 -5.80 9.42
C GLU A 104 7.33 -4.66 10.20
N GLU A 105 7.82 -3.42 10.05
CA GLU A 105 7.22 -2.24 10.68
C GLU A 105 5.76 -2.03 10.25
N LEU A 106 5.44 -2.23 8.96
CA LEU A 106 4.10 -2.07 8.40
C LEU A 106 3.14 -3.19 8.79
N ASN A 107 3.64 -4.41 9.02
CA ASN A 107 2.84 -5.57 9.41
C ASN A 107 2.63 -5.69 10.93
N ARG A 108 3.37 -4.92 11.74
CA ARG A 108 3.08 -4.81 13.18
C ARG A 108 1.66 -4.29 13.42
N GLU A 109 1.07 -4.76 14.52
CA GLU A 109 -0.27 -4.38 14.95
C GLU A 109 -0.45 -2.86 14.95
N PHE A 110 -1.46 -2.41 14.22
CA PHE A 110 -1.77 -1.00 14.02
C PHE A 110 -3.20 -0.73 14.50
N ASP A 111 -3.31 -0.26 15.74
CA ASP A 111 -4.57 0.06 16.38
C ASP A 111 -4.91 1.55 16.29
N GLU A 112 -6.13 1.91 16.70
CA GLU A 112 -6.57 3.31 16.77
C GLU A 112 -5.71 4.17 17.71
N ARG A 113 -5.06 3.59 18.71
CA ARG A 113 -4.16 4.34 19.60
C ARG A 113 -2.93 4.79 18.84
N HIS A 114 -2.41 3.94 17.95
CA HIS A 114 -1.29 4.28 17.10
C HIS A 114 -1.66 5.36 16.07
N SER A 115 -2.83 5.25 15.43
CA SER A 115 -3.28 6.30 14.52
C SER A 115 -3.46 7.64 15.23
N LYS A 116 -4.03 7.66 16.44
CA LYS A 116 -4.12 8.88 17.27
C LYS A 116 -2.76 9.51 17.55
N ARG A 117 -1.73 8.71 17.85
CA ARG A 117 -0.36 9.23 18.03
C ARG A 117 0.22 9.85 16.76
N ILE A 118 -0.10 9.29 15.59
CA ILE A 118 0.31 9.85 14.29
C ILE A 118 -0.38 11.18 14.05
N LEU A 119 -1.69 11.25 14.27
CA LEU A 119 -2.47 12.48 14.11
C LEU A 119 -1.98 13.61 15.04
N GLN A 120 -1.72 13.29 16.31
CA GLN A 120 -1.13 14.25 17.25
C GLN A 120 0.23 14.77 16.78
N ARG A 121 1.04 13.91 16.15
CA ARG A 121 2.33 14.32 15.59
C ARG A 121 2.15 15.21 14.36
N GLU A 122 1.19 14.94 13.48
CA GLU A 122 0.86 15.81 12.35
C GLU A 122 0.43 17.19 12.85
N GLU A 123 -0.43 17.26 13.86
CA GLU A 123 -0.87 18.52 14.48
C GLU A 123 0.30 19.33 15.04
N LEU A 124 1.20 18.70 15.81
CA LEU A 124 2.40 19.36 16.34
C LEU A 124 3.33 19.90 15.24
N LEU A 125 3.43 19.19 14.11
CA LEU A 125 4.21 19.66 12.96
C LEU A 125 3.54 20.84 12.26
N ASN A 126 2.21 20.79 12.13
CA ASN A 126 1.44 21.89 11.57
C ASN A 126 1.58 23.16 12.43
N ASP A 127 1.49 23.04 13.75
CA ASP A 127 1.64 24.18 14.66
C ASP A 127 3.03 24.82 14.57
N ARG A 128 4.09 23.99 14.49
CA ARG A 128 5.45 24.50 14.25
C ARG A 128 5.56 25.22 12.89
N ALA A 129 4.86 24.73 11.87
CA ALA A 129 4.83 25.37 10.57
C ALA A 129 4.09 26.72 10.61
N LYS A 130 2.99 26.83 11.35
CA LYS A 130 2.29 28.10 11.60
C LYS A 130 3.20 29.12 12.23
N THR A 131 3.88 28.77 13.32
CA THR A 131 4.77 29.69 14.03
C THR A 131 5.88 30.22 13.11
N ARG A 132 6.42 29.39 12.22
CA ARG A 132 7.41 29.84 11.23
C ARG A 132 6.79 30.79 10.19
N ALA A 133 5.60 30.47 9.69
CA ALA A 133 4.90 31.27 8.70
C ALA A 133 4.46 32.65 9.25
N THR A 134 4.05 32.72 10.52
CA THR A 134 3.71 33.99 11.18
C THR A 134 4.95 34.84 11.43
N ASN A 135 6.01 34.26 11.98
CA ASN A 135 7.24 35.01 12.29
C ASN A 135 7.96 35.52 11.03
N GLY A 136 7.83 34.82 9.90
CA GLY A 136 8.37 35.26 8.61
C GLY A 136 7.56 36.37 7.93
N ARG A 137 6.33 36.66 8.39
CA ARG A 137 5.49 37.74 7.85
C ARG A 137 5.59 39.05 8.65
N GLU A 138 6.15 39.01 9.85
CA GLU A 138 6.32 40.18 10.74
C GLU A 138 7.68 40.89 10.57
N LEU A 139 8.49 40.50 9.58
CA LEU A 139 9.75 41.12 9.17
C LEU A 139 9.62 41.77 7.80
#